data_AF-A0AA96X5X7-F1
#
_entry.id   AF-A0AA96X5X7-F1
#
_cell.length_a   1.000
_cell.length_b   1.000
_cell.length_c   1.000
_cell.angle_alpha   90.00
_cell.angle_beta   90.00
_cell.angle_gamma   90.00
#
_symmetry.space_group_name_H-M   'P 1'
#
loop_
_entity.id
_entity.type
_entity.pdbx_description
1 polymer ?
#
loop_
_entity_poly.entity_id
_entity_poly.type
_entity_poly.pdbx_seq_one_letter_code
_entity_poly.pdbx_strand_id
1 'polypeptide(L)'
;MSRIKLFSLDVGADFAGRVAASLGEPVSRHEERQFDDGEHKVRPLDDVEGADVFLVQSLYTDTSSCVDQKLMRCLFFIGALRDAGAARVTAVIPYLCYARKERRTKLRDPLPSRYLASFLEAAGVDVVVTMDVHSLAAFENAFRCRTVHLVSNPLLIEVARMRLSGDPGPLVVLSPDEGGIKRAEKFRLALGDQLGVPVASAFVEKYRSGALLSGGTLIGEVKDATVIIVDDLLATGHTVTRAVDAVIKAGARRILVFCVHGQFSRDAHTAMARLPVESIVVTNSLPQSQLRGNCEWVDCAPLIADCIRRLHSNGPVAELTI
;
A
#
# COMPACT_ATOMS: atom_id res chain seq x y z
N MET A 1 15.26 3.31 28.52
CA MET A 1 14.68 3.31 27.17
C MET A 1 13.18 3.20 27.33
N SER A 2 12.38 3.97 26.58
CA SER A 2 10.93 3.76 26.57
C SER A 2 10.64 2.33 26.09
N ARG A 3 9.57 1.71 26.56
CA ARG A 3 9.17 0.37 26.11
C ARG A 3 8.37 0.48 24.81
N ILE A 4 8.55 -0.46 23.88
CA ILE A 4 7.67 -0.57 22.70
C ILE A 4 6.30 -1.09 23.17
N LYS A 5 5.23 -0.50 22.62
CA LYS A 5 3.86 -1.05 22.70
C LYS A 5 3.25 -1.09 21.31
N LEU A 6 3.08 -2.29 20.78
CA LEU A 6 2.48 -2.52 19.47
C LEU A 6 0.99 -2.82 19.63
N PHE A 7 0.11 -2.03 19.03
CA PHE A 7 -1.34 -2.29 19.01
C PHE A 7 -1.85 -2.44 17.58
N SER A 8 -3.03 -3.05 17.47
CA SER A 8 -3.87 -3.05 16.28
C SER A 8 -5.33 -3.13 16.71
N LEU A 9 -6.25 -2.61 15.90
CA LEU A 9 -7.66 -2.87 16.13
C LEU A 9 -7.98 -4.30 15.64
N ASP A 10 -9.11 -4.86 16.06
CA ASP A 10 -9.47 -6.26 15.82
C ASP A 10 -9.44 -6.62 14.33
N VAL A 11 -9.87 -5.69 13.48
CA VAL A 11 -9.87 -5.83 12.01
C VAL A 11 -8.46 -5.92 11.39
N GLY A 12 -7.43 -5.45 12.08
CA GLY A 12 -6.02 -5.50 11.66
C GLY A 12 -5.19 -6.59 12.34
N ALA A 13 -5.79 -7.38 13.24
CA ALA A 13 -5.07 -8.26 14.15
C ALA A 13 -4.16 -9.29 13.46
N ASP A 14 -4.58 -9.89 12.33
CA ASP A 14 -3.74 -10.86 11.58
C ASP A 14 -2.43 -10.23 11.10
N PHE A 15 -2.52 -9.09 10.42
CA PHE A 15 -1.35 -8.40 9.89
C PHE A 15 -0.45 -7.87 11.02
N ALA A 16 -1.05 -7.30 12.07
CA ALA A 16 -0.30 -6.85 13.23
C ALA A 16 0.40 -8.01 13.96
N GLY A 17 -0.20 -9.20 14.01
CA GLY A 17 0.43 -10.41 14.53
C GLY A 17 1.70 -10.80 13.75
N ARG A 18 1.69 -10.68 12.43
CA ARG A 18 2.88 -10.89 11.58
C ARG A 18 3.97 -9.85 11.83
N VAL A 19 3.58 -8.59 12.01
CA VAL A 19 4.50 -7.49 12.37
C VAL A 19 5.11 -7.76 13.75
N ALA A 20 4.28 -8.13 14.74
CA ALA A 20 4.71 -8.53 16.08
C ALA A 20 5.76 -9.66 16.04
N ALA A 21 5.46 -10.73 15.31
CA ALA A 21 6.36 -11.87 15.16
C ALA A 21 7.71 -11.47 14.54
N SER A 22 7.69 -10.60 13.52
CA SER A 22 8.90 -10.07 12.86
C SER A 22 9.67 -9.07 13.73
N LEU A 23 8.96 -8.35 14.60
CA LEU A 23 9.54 -7.37 15.52
C LEU A 23 10.19 -8.06 16.74
N GLY A 24 9.63 -9.19 17.17
CA GLY A 24 9.97 -9.86 18.42
C GLY A 24 9.20 -9.34 19.63
N GLU A 25 8.05 -8.68 19.40
CA GLU A 25 7.23 -8.04 20.43
C GLU A 25 5.78 -8.54 20.33
N PRO A 26 5.07 -8.77 21.45
CA PRO A 26 3.67 -9.17 21.41
C PRO A 26 2.76 -8.00 20.99
N VAL A 27 1.62 -8.32 20.39
CA VAL A 27 0.53 -7.35 20.24
C VAL A 27 -0.05 -7.07 21.62
N SER A 28 -0.05 -5.79 22.00
CA SER A 28 -0.54 -5.27 23.28
C SER A 28 -2.06 -5.34 23.34
N ARG A 29 -2.58 -5.58 24.54
CA ARG A 29 -4.02 -5.83 24.74
C ARG A 29 -4.82 -4.54 24.77
N HIS A 30 -5.95 -4.52 24.08
CA HIS A 30 -6.94 -3.44 24.12
C HIS A 30 -8.35 -4.03 24.24
N GLU A 31 -9.32 -3.16 24.54
CA GLU A 31 -10.75 -3.48 24.53
C GLU A 31 -11.40 -2.69 23.40
N GLU A 32 -12.14 -3.37 22.52
CA GLU A 32 -13.08 -2.77 21.58
C GLU A 32 -14.50 -3.21 21.93
N ARG A 33 -15.40 -2.24 22.09
CA ARG A 33 -16.82 -2.50 22.33
C ARG A 33 -17.66 -1.60 21.43
N GLN A 34 -18.59 -2.21 20.71
CA GLN A 34 -19.60 -1.48 19.95
C GLN A 34 -20.86 -1.29 20.81
N PHE A 35 -21.49 -0.12 20.68
CA PHE A 35 -22.79 0.18 21.28
C PHE A 35 -23.90 -0.03 20.25
N ASP A 36 -25.14 -0.21 20.74
CA ASP A 36 -26.30 -0.59 19.91
C ASP A 36 -26.72 0.52 18.91
N ASP A 37 -26.35 1.77 19.17
CA ASP A 37 -26.61 2.93 18.32
C ASP A 37 -25.51 3.17 17.25
N GLY A 38 -24.48 2.32 17.22
CA GLY A 38 -23.37 2.39 16.27
C GLY A 38 -22.16 3.17 16.77
N GLU A 39 -22.21 3.77 17.95
CA GLU A 39 -21.02 4.30 18.63
C GLU A 39 -20.09 3.17 19.09
N HIS A 40 -18.88 3.52 19.51
CA HIS A 40 -17.91 2.54 19.99
C HIS A 40 -17.01 3.11 21.08
N LYS A 41 -16.52 2.20 21.92
CA LYS A 41 -15.50 2.43 22.92
C LYS A 41 -14.26 1.63 22.54
N VAL A 42 -13.11 2.28 22.62
CA VAL A 42 -11.81 1.64 22.46
C VAL A 42 -10.85 2.17 23.52
N ARG A 43 -10.10 1.28 24.18
CA ARG A 43 -9.12 1.68 25.20
C ARG A 43 -7.96 0.69 25.33
N PRO A 44 -6.76 1.12 25.73
CA PRO A 44 -5.69 0.20 26.06
C PRO A 44 -6.02 -0.54 27.37
N LEU A 45 -5.65 -1.83 27.42
CA LEU A 45 -5.67 -2.64 28.65
C LEU A 45 -4.28 -2.76 29.26
N ASP A 46 -3.25 -2.75 28.43
CA ASP A 46 -1.86 -2.70 28.87
C ASP A 46 -1.47 -1.26 29.21
N ASP A 47 -0.62 -1.10 30.23
CA ASP A 47 -0.08 0.22 30.60
C ASP A 47 0.79 0.79 29.46
N VAL A 48 0.50 2.05 29.09
CA VAL A 48 1.19 2.79 28.03
C VAL A 48 1.89 4.06 28.56
N GLU A 49 1.84 4.34 29.86
CA GLU A 49 2.48 5.54 30.43
C GLU A 49 3.99 5.54 30.14
N GLY A 50 4.47 6.60 29.49
CA GLY A 50 5.87 6.75 29.08
C GLY A 50 6.32 5.83 27.93
N ALA A 51 5.43 5.05 27.33
CA ALA A 51 5.75 4.09 26.27
C ALA A 51 5.90 4.74 24.88
N ASP A 52 6.63 4.07 24.00
CA ASP A 52 6.67 4.35 22.56
C ASP A 52 5.68 3.43 21.85
N VAL A 53 4.55 4.00 21.45
CA VAL A 53 3.39 3.26 20.98
C VAL A 53 3.34 3.25 19.45
N PHE A 54 3.08 2.08 18.88
CA PHE A 54 2.88 1.88 17.44
C PHE A 54 1.49 1.28 17.23
N LEU A 55 0.59 2.00 16.54
CA LEU A 55 -0.69 1.48 16.11
C LEU A 55 -0.60 1.02 14.65
N VAL A 56 -0.64 -0.29 14.40
CA VAL A 56 -0.62 -0.86 13.05
C VAL A 56 -2.04 -1.10 12.56
N GLN A 57 -2.49 -0.29 11.60
CA GLN A 57 -3.84 -0.40 11.05
C GLN A 57 -3.95 0.14 9.63
N SER A 58 -4.23 -0.74 8.66
CA SER A 58 -4.62 -0.31 7.30
C SER A 58 -6.06 0.19 7.27
N LEU A 59 -6.32 1.19 6.41
CA LEU A 59 -7.62 1.87 6.31
C LEU A 59 -8.33 1.54 4.99
N TYR A 60 -9.24 0.58 5.02
CA TYR A 60 -9.94 0.05 3.84
C TYR A 60 -11.37 -0.38 4.18
N THR A 61 -12.21 -0.56 3.17
CA THR A 61 -13.55 -1.14 3.33
C THR A 61 -13.49 -2.65 3.17
N ASP A 62 -14.19 -3.38 4.04
CA ASP A 62 -14.51 -4.80 3.89
C ASP A 62 -16.00 -5.06 4.14
N THR A 63 -16.38 -6.34 4.30
CA THR A 63 -17.77 -6.75 4.51
C THR A 63 -18.33 -6.36 5.88
N SER A 64 -17.50 -6.11 6.88
CA SER A 64 -17.95 -5.81 8.25
C SER A 64 -17.86 -4.33 8.60
N SER A 65 -16.97 -3.58 7.96
CA SER A 65 -16.75 -2.17 8.29
C SER A 65 -16.26 -1.34 7.11
N CYS A 66 -16.72 -0.11 7.05
CA CYS A 66 -16.27 0.84 6.04
C CYS A 66 -14.99 1.58 6.47
N VAL A 67 -14.34 2.20 5.48
CA VAL A 67 -13.12 2.99 5.69
C VAL A 67 -13.28 4.08 6.76
N ASP A 68 -14.45 4.71 6.85
CA ASP A 68 -14.71 5.80 7.80
C ASP A 68 -14.83 5.30 9.23
N GLN A 69 -15.49 4.15 9.44
CA GLN A 69 -15.59 3.51 10.75
C GLN A 69 -14.21 3.10 11.28
N LYS A 70 -13.36 2.53 10.42
CA LYS A 70 -11.98 2.17 10.80
C LYS A 70 -11.15 3.40 11.12
N LEU A 71 -11.27 4.46 10.32
CA LEU A 71 -10.59 5.73 10.58
C LEU A 71 -11.01 6.32 11.92
N MET A 72 -12.31 6.41 12.19
CA MET A 72 -12.82 6.95 13.47
C MET A 72 -12.34 6.14 14.67
N ARG A 73 -12.37 4.80 14.59
CA ARG A 73 -11.82 3.93 15.65
C ARG A 73 -10.33 4.17 15.88
N CYS A 74 -9.55 4.33 14.82
CA CYS A 74 -8.13 4.67 14.95
C CYS A 74 -7.92 6.01 15.66
N LEU A 75 -8.65 7.05 15.24
CA LEU A 75 -8.54 8.38 15.82
C LEU A 75 -8.88 8.38 17.32
N PHE A 76 -9.98 7.72 17.70
CA PHE A 76 -10.36 7.60 19.11
C PHE A 76 -9.34 6.80 19.92
N PHE A 77 -8.79 5.74 19.34
CA PHE A 77 -7.79 4.95 20.04
C PHE A 77 -6.46 5.68 20.21
N ILE A 78 -6.02 6.44 19.19
CA ILE A 78 -4.85 7.32 19.29
C ILE A 78 -5.07 8.34 20.42
N GLY A 79 -6.24 8.98 20.49
CA GLY A 79 -6.59 9.88 21.58
C GLY A 79 -6.53 9.19 22.95
N ALA A 80 -7.13 8.00 23.08
CA ALA A 80 -7.11 7.22 24.32
C ALA A 80 -5.68 6.83 24.75
N LEU A 81 -4.78 6.52 23.81
CA LEU A 81 -3.38 6.24 24.09
C LEU A 81 -2.65 7.48 24.63
N ARG A 82 -2.97 8.67 24.10
CA ARG A 82 -2.42 9.94 24.58
C ARG A 82 -2.92 10.31 25.96
N ASP A 83 -4.22 10.20 26.21
CA ASP A 83 -4.81 10.47 27.52
C ASP A 83 -4.26 9.52 28.58
N ALA A 84 -3.89 8.29 28.19
CA ALA A 84 -3.23 7.30 29.04
C ALA A 84 -1.72 7.52 29.23
N GLY A 85 -1.14 8.62 28.74
CA GLY A 85 0.24 9.01 29.02
C GLY A 85 1.30 8.43 28.08
N ALA A 86 0.94 7.95 26.89
CA ALA A 86 1.92 7.51 25.90
C ALA A 86 2.90 8.64 25.52
N ALA A 87 4.20 8.39 25.68
CA ALA A 87 5.24 9.38 25.39
C ALA A 87 5.32 9.70 23.89
N ARG A 88 5.18 8.67 23.05
CA ARG A 88 5.13 8.82 21.59
C ARG A 88 4.07 7.90 20.99
N VAL A 89 3.31 8.39 20.02
CA VAL A 89 2.32 7.61 19.27
C VAL A 89 2.62 7.69 17.78
N THR A 90 2.98 6.54 17.21
CA THR A 90 3.21 6.34 15.77
C THR A 90 2.02 5.63 15.16
N ALA A 91 1.36 6.25 14.19
CA ALA A 91 0.34 5.60 13.37
C ALA A 91 1.01 4.91 12.18
N VAL A 92 1.05 3.58 12.20
CA VAL A 92 1.58 2.75 11.12
C VAL A 92 0.41 2.28 10.26
N ILE A 93 0.22 2.93 9.11
CA ILE A 93 -0.92 2.76 8.21
C ILE A 93 -0.40 2.24 6.86
N PRO A 94 -0.23 0.91 6.68
CA PRO A 94 0.35 0.34 5.46
C PRO A 94 -0.40 0.78 4.21
N TYR A 95 -1.73 0.78 4.26
CA TYR A 95 -2.57 1.38 3.22
C TYR A 95 -3.34 2.59 3.77
N LEU A 96 -2.95 3.79 3.33
CA LEU A 96 -3.56 5.06 3.72
C LEU A 96 -4.77 5.38 2.84
N CYS A 97 -5.96 5.48 3.46
CA CYS A 97 -7.17 5.87 2.76
C CYS A 97 -7.12 7.33 2.28
N TYR A 98 -8.04 7.71 1.40
CA TYR A 98 -8.17 9.09 0.91
C TYR A 98 -6.90 9.69 0.24
N ALA A 99 -5.93 8.86 -0.13
CA ALA A 99 -4.67 9.28 -0.76
C ALA A 99 -4.75 9.49 -2.30
N ARG A 100 -5.89 9.18 -2.94
CA ARG A 100 -6.09 9.28 -4.40
C ARG A 100 -6.65 10.63 -4.89
N LYS A 101 -6.92 11.55 -3.96
CA LYS A 101 -7.43 12.89 -4.26
C LYS A 101 -6.52 13.94 -3.63
N GLU A 102 -5.33 14.00 -4.21
CA GLU A 102 -4.20 14.80 -3.73
C GLU A 102 -4.20 16.24 -4.26
N ARG A 103 -4.90 16.51 -5.37
CA ARG A 103 -4.99 17.85 -5.97
C ARG A 103 -6.38 18.21 -6.45
N ARG A 104 -6.63 19.53 -6.52
CA ARG A 104 -7.81 20.08 -7.19
C ARG A 104 -7.66 19.93 -8.70
N THR A 105 -8.61 19.25 -9.32
CA THR A 105 -8.71 19.07 -10.78
C THR A 105 -9.86 19.87 -11.38
N LYS A 106 -10.82 20.25 -10.53
CA LYS A 106 -11.99 21.06 -10.87
C LYS A 106 -12.18 22.16 -9.81
N LEU A 107 -12.97 23.17 -10.18
CA LEU A 107 -13.35 24.24 -9.27
C LEU A 107 -14.05 23.65 -8.03
N ARG A 108 -13.63 24.09 -6.83
CA ARG A 108 -14.16 23.65 -5.52
C ARG A 108 -13.91 22.17 -5.17
N ASP A 109 -12.95 21.50 -5.82
CA ASP A 109 -12.55 20.14 -5.42
C ASP A 109 -12.01 20.11 -3.97
N PRO A 110 -12.35 19.05 -3.19
CA PRO A 110 -11.80 18.85 -1.87
C PRO A 110 -10.33 18.39 -1.94
N LEU A 111 -9.64 18.45 -0.80
CA LEU A 111 -8.31 17.88 -0.58
C LEU A 111 -8.33 16.89 0.60
N PRO A 112 -8.97 15.71 0.45
CA PRO A 112 -9.17 14.76 1.55
C PRO A 112 -7.87 14.34 2.25
N SER A 113 -6.76 14.17 1.53
CA SER A 113 -5.47 13.79 2.14
C SER A 113 -4.98 14.82 3.16
N ARG A 114 -5.23 16.11 2.91
CA ARG A 114 -4.92 17.19 3.87
C ARG A 114 -5.85 17.16 5.09
N TYR A 115 -7.13 16.83 4.89
CA TYR A 115 -8.07 16.73 6.01
C TYR A 115 -7.73 15.54 6.90
N LEU A 116 -7.41 14.39 6.30
CA LEU A 116 -6.97 13.19 6.99
C LEU A 116 -5.71 13.46 7.83
N ALA A 117 -4.74 14.18 7.29
CA ALA A 117 -3.55 14.58 8.04
C ALA A 117 -3.90 15.41 9.27
N SER A 118 -4.74 16.44 9.11
CA SER A 118 -5.22 17.26 10.24
C SER A 118 -5.96 16.43 11.30
N PHE A 119 -6.74 15.43 10.91
CA PHE A 119 -7.45 14.57 11.87
C PHE A 119 -6.50 13.71 12.68
N LEU A 120 -5.53 13.04 12.04
CA LEU A 120 -4.53 12.22 12.71
C LEU A 120 -3.66 13.05 13.66
N GLU A 121 -3.24 14.24 13.24
CA GLU A 121 -2.48 15.16 14.09
C GLU A 121 -3.31 15.68 15.27
N ALA A 122 -4.57 16.03 15.05
CA ALA A 122 -5.46 16.50 16.11
C ALA A 122 -5.77 15.40 17.13
N ALA A 123 -5.82 14.13 16.70
CA ALA A 123 -5.92 12.99 17.62
C ALA A 123 -4.64 12.77 18.43
N GLY A 124 -3.52 13.38 18.02
CA GLY A 124 -2.24 13.34 18.73
C GLY A 124 -1.23 12.37 18.14
N VAL A 125 -1.19 12.11 16.84
CA VAL A 125 -0.08 11.34 16.23
C VAL A 125 1.22 12.15 16.17
N ASP A 126 2.35 11.57 16.59
CA ASP A 126 3.69 12.17 16.41
C ASP A 126 4.33 11.82 15.07
N VAL A 127 4.13 10.57 14.64
CA VAL A 127 4.76 10.02 13.43
C VAL A 127 3.74 9.22 12.64
N VAL A 128 3.67 9.45 11.33
CA VAL A 128 2.87 8.64 10.42
C VAL A 128 3.78 7.82 9.52
N VAL A 129 3.62 6.50 9.56
CA VAL A 129 4.28 5.57 8.66
C VAL A 129 3.25 5.04 7.68
N THR A 130 3.56 5.08 6.38
CA THR A 130 2.72 4.48 5.34
C THR A 130 3.58 3.83 4.27
N MET A 131 2.98 3.09 3.33
CA MET A 131 3.70 2.37 2.28
C MET A 131 3.14 2.75 0.91
N ASP A 132 4.02 2.97 -0.07
CA ASP A 132 3.69 3.19 -1.50
C ASP A 132 2.46 4.06 -1.80
N VAL A 133 2.39 5.24 -1.17
CA VAL A 133 1.32 6.21 -1.44
C VAL A 133 1.25 6.59 -2.92
N HIS A 134 0.02 6.90 -3.36
CA HIS A 134 -0.25 7.30 -4.74
C HIS A 134 0.58 8.51 -5.18
N SER A 135 0.74 9.51 -4.31
CA SER A 135 1.57 10.69 -4.54
C SER A 135 2.43 11.00 -3.31
N LEU A 136 3.72 10.69 -3.39
CA LEU A 136 4.69 10.92 -2.31
C LEU A 136 4.73 12.40 -1.91
N ALA A 137 4.86 13.30 -2.90
CA ALA A 137 4.91 14.73 -2.64
C ALA A 137 3.65 15.23 -1.92
N ALA A 138 2.47 14.72 -2.26
CA ALA A 138 1.25 15.13 -1.58
C ALA A 138 1.17 14.60 -0.15
N PHE A 139 1.61 13.37 0.09
CA PHE A 139 1.69 12.79 1.42
C PHE A 139 2.65 13.61 2.31
N GLU A 140 3.87 13.87 1.85
CA GLU A 140 4.87 14.64 2.61
C GLU A 140 4.41 16.07 2.91
N ASN A 141 3.67 16.71 2.00
CA ASN A 141 3.16 18.07 2.20
C ASN A 141 1.82 18.14 2.94
N ALA A 142 1.13 17.01 3.17
CA ALA A 142 -0.15 17.00 3.87
C ALA A 142 0.04 17.05 5.39
N PHE A 143 1.09 16.40 5.91
CA PHE A 143 1.38 16.29 7.34
C PHE A 143 2.43 17.32 7.77
N ARG A 144 2.24 17.88 8.94
CA ARG A 144 3.18 18.72 9.70
C ARG A 144 4.00 17.88 10.69
N CYS A 145 3.45 16.76 11.17
CA CYS A 145 4.19 15.80 11.98
C CYS A 145 5.20 15.02 11.12
N ARG A 146 6.09 14.24 11.77
CA ARG A 146 7.09 13.45 11.05
C ARG A 146 6.39 12.37 10.22
N THR A 147 6.75 12.25 8.96
CA THR A 147 6.26 11.19 8.07
C THR A 147 7.37 10.23 7.69
N VAL A 148 6.98 8.97 7.45
CA VAL A 148 7.83 7.93 6.89
C VAL A 148 7.04 7.26 5.77
N HIS A 149 7.59 7.29 4.56
CA HIS A 149 7.04 6.59 3.42
C HIS A 149 7.91 5.37 3.11
N LEU A 150 7.37 4.18 3.34
CA LEU A 150 8.04 2.91 3.04
C LEU A 150 7.87 2.56 1.57
N VAL A 151 8.95 2.05 0.98
CA VAL A 151 8.99 1.58 -0.40
C VAL A 151 9.03 0.05 -0.41
N SER A 152 7.99 -0.59 -0.95
CA SER A 152 7.91 -2.05 -1.06
C SER A 152 8.59 -2.63 -2.30
N ASN A 153 9.10 -1.77 -3.20
CA ASN A 153 9.78 -2.19 -4.43
C ASN A 153 10.80 -3.33 -4.21
N PRO A 154 11.69 -3.29 -3.21
CA PRO A 154 12.66 -4.38 -3.00
C PRO A 154 11.99 -5.76 -2.82
N LEU A 155 10.84 -5.83 -2.14
CA LEU A 155 10.08 -7.07 -1.95
C LEU A 155 9.54 -7.61 -3.29
N LEU A 156 8.99 -6.72 -4.11
CA LEU A 156 8.40 -7.07 -5.40
C LEU A 156 9.48 -7.38 -6.45
N ILE A 157 10.59 -6.67 -6.43
CA ILE A 157 11.74 -6.90 -7.32
C ILE A 157 12.35 -8.26 -7.04
N GLU A 158 12.47 -8.68 -5.78
CA GLU A 158 13.01 -10.01 -5.47
C GLU A 158 12.14 -11.13 -6.06
N VAL A 159 10.81 -11.00 -5.96
CA VAL A 159 9.88 -11.95 -6.61
C VAL A 159 10.01 -11.90 -8.14
N ALA A 160 10.10 -10.72 -8.74
CA ALA A 160 10.30 -10.57 -10.17
C ALA A 160 11.64 -11.20 -10.62
N ARG A 161 12.73 -10.95 -9.88
CA ARG A 161 14.07 -11.49 -10.13
C ARG A 161 14.04 -13.02 -10.14
N MET A 162 13.42 -13.64 -9.14
CA MET A 162 13.27 -15.11 -9.08
C MET A 162 12.50 -15.68 -10.26
N ARG A 163 11.50 -14.96 -10.78
CA ARG A 163 10.66 -15.41 -11.91
C ARG A 163 11.24 -15.17 -13.30
N LEU A 164 12.15 -14.20 -13.41
CA LEU A 164 12.72 -13.73 -14.67
C LEU A 164 14.18 -14.15 -14.85
N SER A 165 14.81 -14.73 -13.83
CA SER A 165 16.17 -15.27 -13.93
C SER A 165 16.24 -16.32 -15.04
N GLY A 166 17.04 -16.06 -16.07
CA GLY A 166 17.19 -16.94 -17.23
C GLY A 166 16.06 -16.82 -18.27
N ASP A 167 15.19 -15.81 -18.18
CA ASP A 167 14.20 -15.55 -19.21
C ASP A 167 14.89 -15.24 -20.56
N PRO A 168 14.56 -15.96 -21.66
CA PRO A 168 15.31 -15.88 -22.91
C PRO A 168 14.88 -14.72 -23.82
N GLY A 169 13.84 -13.95 -23.44
CA GLY A 169 13.27 -12.89 -24.28
C GLY A 169 13.52 -11.48 -23.74
N PRO A 170 13.17 -10.45 -24.52
CA PRO A 170 13.18 -9.07 -24.04
C PRO A 170 12.29 -8.91 -22.80
N LEU A 171 12.75 -8.12 -21.84
CA LEU A 171 11.98 -7.77 -20.65
C LEU A 171 11.46 -6.34 -20.78
N VAL A 172 10.18 -6.13 -20.48
CA VAL A 172 9.56 -4.80 -20.51
C VAL A 172 8.82 -4.56 -19.20
N VAL A 173 9.10 -3.45 -18.54
CA VAL A 173 8.26 -2.96 -17.44
C VAL A 173 7.28 -1.94 -17.99
N LEU A 174 6.00 -2.15 -17.71
CA LEU A 174 4.90 -1.35 -18.21
C LEU A 174 4.16 -0.63 -17.09
N SER A 175 3.92 0.67 -17.30
CA SER A 175 2.97 1.42 -16.49
C SER A 175 1.57 1.40 -17.11
N PRO A 176 0.51 1.04 -16.37
CA PRO A 176 -0.82 0.93 -16.96
C PRO A 176 -1.51 2.29 -17.15
N ASP A 177 -0.90 3.38 -16.70
CA ASP A 177 -1.22 4.76 -17.08
C ASP A 177 -0.05 5.73 -16.87
N GLU A 178 -0.22 6.96 -17.37
CA GLU A 178 0.79 8.01 -17.31
C GLU A 178 1.20 8.39 -15.87
N GLY A 179 0.27 8.29 -14.90
CA GLY A 179 0.53 8.66 -13.51
C GLY A 179 1.55 7.74 -12.84
N GLY A 180 1.57 6.46 -13.25
CA GLY A 180 2.48 5.45 -12.71
C GLY A 180 3.86 5.38 -13.38
N ILE A 181 4.14 6.14 -14.44
CA ILE A 181 5.39 6.01 -15.24
C ILE A 181 6.63 6.10 -14.37
N LYS A 182 6.71 7.08 -13.46
CA LYS A 182 7.87 7.25 -12.57
C LYS A 182 8.07 6.05 -11.64
N ARG A 183 6.99 5.40 -11.20
CA ARG A 183 7.06 4.21 -10.34
C ARG A 183 7.54 3.01 -11.12
N ALA A 184 6.96 2.79 -12.31
CA ALA A 184 7.36 1.74 -13.22
C ALA A 184 8.85 1.88 -13.62
N GLU A 185 9.31 3.11 -13.85
CA GLU A 185 10.71 3.39 -14.19
C GLU A 185 11.68 3.04 -13.05
N LYS A 186 11.35 3.40 -11.80
CA LYS A 186 12.16 2.99 -10.63
C LYS A 186 12.23 1.47 -10.51
N PHE A 187 11.11 0.78 -10.70
CA PHE A 187 11.05 -0.68 -10.67
C PHE A 187 11.90 -1.28 -11.81
N ARG A 188 11.81 -0.71 -13.02
CA ARG A 188 12.55 -1.13 -14.21
C ARG A 188 14.06 -1.07 -14.02
N LEU A 189 14.57 0.07 -13.54
CA LEU A 189 15.99 0.28 -13.31
C LEU A 189 16.52 -0.72 -12.27
N ALA A 190 15.85 -0.83 -11.12
CA ALA A 190 16.29 -1.72 -10.07
C ALA A 190 16.18 -3.21 -10.45
N LEU A 191 15.17 -3.61 -11.23
CA LEU A 191 15.07 -4.97 -11.76
C LEU A 191 16.19 -5.27 -12.78
N GLY A 192 16.50 -4.31 -13.66
CA GLY A 192 17.59 -4.45 -14.62
C GLY A 192 18.95 -4.61 -13.95
N ASP A 193 19.21 -3.82 -12.90
CA ASP A 193 20.42 -3.93 -12.08
C ASP A 193 20.53 -5.30 -11.39
N GLN A 194 19.43 -5.82 -10.83
CA GLN A 194 19.40 -7.13 -10.16
C GLN A 194 19.54 -8.32 -11.13
N LEU A 195 19.05 -8.19 -12.37
CA LEU A 195 19.17 -9.23 -13.39
C LEU A 195 20.44 -9.13 -14.23
N GLY A 196 21.13 -7.98 -14.21
CA GLY A 196 22.29 -7.70 -15.06
C GLY A 196 21.95 -7.62 -16.56
N VAL A 197 20.70 -7.29 -16.91
CA VAL A 197 20.23 -7.19 -18.30
C VAL A 197 19.39 -5.93 -18.53
N PRO A 198 19.37 -5.38 -19.76
CA PRO A 198 18.49 -4.27 -20.09
C PRO A 198 17.02 -4.66 -19.97
N VAL A 199 16.23 -3.80 -19.34
CA VAL A 199 14.77 -3.91 -19.28
C VAL A 199 14.18 -2.68 -19.95
N ALA A 200 13.32 -2.84 -20.96
CA ALA A 200 12.69 -1.74 -21.67
C ALA A 200 11.49 -1.17 -20.91
N SER A 201 11.07 0.04 -21.25
CA SER A 201 9.91 0.74 -20.65
C SER A 201 8.75 0.79 -21.64
N ALA A 202 7.54 0.60 -21.14
CA ALA A 202 6.31 0.86 -21.88
C ALA A 202 5.24 1.51 -21.00
N PHE A 203 4.23 2.13 -21.61
CA PHE A 203 3.05 2.60 -20.88
C PHE A 203 1.80 2.59 -21.75
N VAL A 204 0.64 2.62 -21.10
CA VAL A 204 -0.66 2.71 -21.80
C VAL A 204 -1.22 4.12 -21.64
N GLU A 205 -1.35 4.84 -22.76
CA GLU A 205 -1.92 6.17 -22.77
C GLU A 205 -3.44 6.12 -22.54
N LYS A 206 -3.96 7.06 -21.73
CA LYS A 206 -5.40 7.20 -21.44
C LYS A 206 -5.93 8.53 -21.97
N TYR A 207 -6.62 8.52 -23.10
CA TYR A 207 -7.45 9.67 -23.49
C TYR A 207 -8.72 9.72 -22.62
N ARG A 208 -9.00 10.87 -22.03
CA ARG A 208 -10.22 11.09 -21.25
C ARG A 208 -10.95 12.30 -21.81
N SER A 209 -12.09 12.07 -22.45
CA SER A 209 -13.00 13.14 -22.90
C SER A 209 -14.33 13.01 -22.16
N GLY A 210 -14.54 13.88 -21.16
CA GLY A 210 -15.75 13.85 -20.33
C GLY A 210 -15.90 12.55 -19.53
N ALA A 211 -17.03 11.85 -19.71
CA ALA A 211 -17.34 10.57 -19.07
C ALA A 211 -16.89 9.34 -19.89
N LEU A 212 -16.45 9.53 -21.13
CA LEU A 212 -15.99 8.46 -22.01
C LEU A 212 -14.48 8.27 -21.85
N LEU A 213 -14.10 7.06 -21.46
CA LEU A 213 -12.72 6.58 -21.55
C LEU A 213 -12.54 6.01 -22.95
N SER A 214 -11.88 6.76 -23.84
CA SER A 214 -11.40 6.26 -25.12
C SER A 214 -9.87 6.14 -25.08
N GLY A 215 -9.30 5.36 -25.98
CA GLY A 215 -7.86 5.09 -25.99
C GLY A 215 -7.47 3.84 -25.21
N GLY A 216 -6.21 3.47 -25.38
CA GLY A 216 -5.56 2.22 -24.97
C GLY A 216 -4.28 1.99 -25.77
N THR A 217 -3.70 3.09 -26.27
CA THR A 217 -2.53 3.05 -27.14
C THR A 217 -1.34 2.67 -26.28
N LEU A 218 -0.76 1.54 -26.62
CA LEU A 218 0.49 1.11 -26.03
C LEU A 218 1.62 1.95 -26.64
N ILE A 219 2.44 2.55 -25.78
CA ILE A 219 3.68 3.21 -26.16
C ILE A 219 4.83 2.34 -25.65
N GLY A 220 5.71 1.93 -26.58
CA GLY A 220 6.80 0.98 -26.33
C GLY A 220 6.63 -0.33 -27.11
N GLU A 221 7.74 -1.01 -27.37
CA GLU A 221 7.76 -2.31 -28.04
C GLU A 221 7.62 -3.44 -27.02
N VAL A 222 6.66 -4.33 -27.23
CA VAL A 222 6.38 -5.46 -26.32
C VAL A 222 6.25 -6.80 -27.04
N LYS A 223 6.38 -6.81 -28.36
CA LYS A 223 6.27 -8.02 -29.16
C LYS A 223 7.32 -9.04 -28.73
N ASP A 224 6.89 -10.27 -28.50
CA ASP A 224 7.69 -11.41 -28.05
C ASP A 224 8.37 -11.21 -26.67
N ALA A 225 8.04 -10.13 -25.95
CA ALA A 225 8.62 -9.78 -24.66
C ALA A 225 7.87 -10.42 -23.48
N THR A 226 8.57 -10.56 -22.36
CA THR A 226 7.94 -10.73 -21.04
C THR A 226 7.62 -9.34 -20.48
N VAL A 227 6.33 -9.05 -20.28
CA VAL A 227 5.84 -7.76 -19.79
C VAL A 227 5.48 -7.83 -18.31
N ILE A 228 6.05 -6.91 -17.53
CA ILE A 228 5.79 -6.74 -16.11
C ILE A 228 4.99 -5.45 -15.91
N ILE A 229 3.70 -5.57 -15.57
CA ILE A 229 2.83 -4.42 -15.31
C ILE A 229 2.99 -4.02 -13.84
N VAL A 230 3.33 -2.76 -13.57
CA VAL A 230 3.59 -2.25 -12.22
C VAL A 230 2.64 -1.11 -11.84
N ASP A 231 1.96 -1.21 -10.70
CA ASP A 231 1.06 -0.18 -10.17
C ASP A 231 1.09 -0.08 -8.63
N ASP A 232 0.57 1.00 -8.04
CA ASP A 232 0.44 1.11 -6.57
C ASP A 232 -0.72 0.27 -6.08
N LEU A 233 -1.78 0.17 -6.87
CA LEU A 233 -3.07 -0.23 -6.35
C LEU A 233 -3.89 -0.98 -7.38
N LEU A 234 -4.32 -2.17 -7.00
CA LEU A 234 -5.32 -2.94 -7.71
C LEU A 234 -6.68 -2.80 -7.00
N ALA A 235 -7.50 -1.86 -7.47
CA ALA A 235 -8.85 -1.62 -6.93
C ALA A 235 -9.95 -2.40 -7.65
N THR A 236 -10.44 -1.93 -8.80
CA THR A 236 -11.47 -2.63 -9.58
C THR A 236 -10.90 -3.59 -10.62
N GLY A 237 -9.58 -3.57 -10.84
CA GLY A 237 -8.90 -4.35 -11.88
C GLY A 237 -9.00 -3.77 -13.29
N HIS A 238 -9.88 -2.79 -13.56
CA HIS A 238 -10.10 -2.27 -14.93
C HIS A 238 -8.83 -1.73 -15.59
N THR A 239 -8.00 -0.99 -14.86
CA THR A 239 -6.73 -0.44 -15.36
C THR A 239 -5.78 -1.57 -15.77
N VAL A 240 -5.64 -2.60 -14.93
CA VAL A 240 -4.80 -3.77 -15.21
C VAL A 240 -5.35 -4.57 -16.39
N THR A 241 -6.66 -4.88 -16.41
CA THR A 241 -7.30 -5.61 -17.52
C THR A 241 -7.04 -4.93 -18.86
N ARG A 242 -7.23 -3.61 -18.94
CA ARG A 242 -6.97 -2.85 -20.17
C ARG A 242 -5.50 -2.90 -20.58
N ALA A 243 -4.57 -2.83 -19.63
CA ALA A 243 -3.15 -2.91 -19.94
C ALA A 243 -2.78 -4.32 -20.45
N VAL A 244 -3.33 -5.37 -19.83
CA VAL A 244 -3.19 -6.75 -20.29
C VAL A 244 -3.73 -6.93 -21.71
N ASP A 245 -4.93 -6.43 -22.01
CA ASP A 245 -5.51 -6.50 -23.35
C ASP A 245 -4.65 -5.79 -24.40
N ALA A 246 -4.05 -4.64 -24.05
CA ALA A 246 -3.19 -3.87 -24.94
C ALA A 246 -1.90 -4.63 -25.28
N VAL A 247 -1.23 -5.24 -24.29
CA VAL A 247 0.02 -5.96 -24.51
C VAL A 247 -0.18 -7.29 -25.22
N ILE A 248 -1.32 -7.97 -25.00
CA ILE A 248 -1.68 -9.18 -25.75
C ILE A 248 -1.86 -8.84 -27.24
N LYS A 249 -2.61 -7.78 -27.55
CA LYS A 249 -2.81 -7.32 -28.93
C LYS A 249 -1.51 -6.92 -29.60
N ALA A 250 -0.53 -6.44 -28.83
CA ALA A 250 0.80 -6.09 -29.31
C ALA A 250 1.79 -7.28 -29.36
N GLY A 251 1.35 -8.49 -28.99
CA GLY A 251 2.14 -9.72 -29.14
C GLY A 251 3.07 -10.04 -27.98
N ALA A 252 2.77 -9.58 -26.76
CA ALA A 252 3.52 -9.99 -25.57
C ALA A 252 3.48 -11.51 -25.38
N ARG A 253 4.64 -12.11 -25.05
CA ARG A 253 4.81 -13.56 -24.87
C ARG A 253 4.36 -14.03 -23.49
N ARG A 254 4.66 -13.24 -22.46
CA ARG A 254 4.41 -13.57 -21.04
C ARG A 254 4.05 -12.29 -20.29
N ILE A 255 3.12 -12.37 -19.35
CA ILE A 255 2.61 -11.20 -18.63
C ILE A 255 2.58 -11.50 -17.13
N LEU A 256 3.23 -10.63 -16.35
CA LEU A 256 3.17 -10.60 -14.90
C LEU A 256 2.61 -9.26 -14.44
N VAL A 257 1.86 -9.24 -13.35
CA VAL A 257 1.32 -8.02 -12.74
C VAL A 257 1.83 -7.91 -11.32
N PHE A 258 2.34 -6.75 -10.95
CA PHE A 258 2.81 -6.41 -9.61
C PHE A 258 2.10 -5.13 -9.16
N CYS A 259 1.27 -5.23 -8.13
CA CYS A 259 0.62 -4.07 -7.54
C CYS A 259 0.90 -4.04 -6.05
N VAL A 260 1.27 -2.90 -5.47
CA VAL A 260 1.59 -2.88 -4.03
C VAL A 260 0.36 -3.25 -3.19
N HIS A 261 -0.74 -2.55 -3.37
CA HIS A 261 -1.96 -2.71 -2.61
C HIS A 261 -3.02 -3.47 -3.41
N GLY A 262 -3.30 -4.72 -3.02
CA GLY A 262 -4.42 -5.49 -3.54
C GLY A 262 -5.71 -5.16 -2.79
N GLN A 263 -6.49 -4.19 -3.27
CA GLN A 263 -7.77 -3.84 -2.64
C GLN A 263 -8.95 -4.68 -3.16
N PHE A 264 -8.89 -5.09 -4.43
CA PHE A 264 -9.86 -6.00 -5.05
C PHE A 264 -11.35 -5.68 -4.77
N SER A 265 -11.74 -4.42 -4.93
CA SER A 265 -13.13 -4.00 -4.76
C SER A 265 -14.06 -4.58 -5.85
N ARG A 266 -15.34 -4.80 -5.50
CA ARG A 266 -16.38 -5.32 -6.41
C ARG A 266 -15.97 -6.71 -6.95
N ASP A 267 -16.16 -6.95 -8.24
CA ASP A 267 -15.86 -8.23 -8.90
C ASP A 267 -14.38 -8.39 -9.29
N ALA A 268 -13.47 -7.56 -8.75
CA ALA A 268 -12.07 -7.55 -9.15
C ALA A 268 -11.39 -8.92 -8.98
N HIS A 269 -11.64 -9.65 -7.88
CA HIS A 269 -11.10 -11.01 -7.71
C HIS A 269 -11.48 -11.95 -8.86
N THR A 270 -12.73 -11.91 -9.31
CA THR A 270 -13.22 -12.73 -10.43
C THR A 270 -12.64 -12.27 -11.76
N ALA A 271 -12.55 -10.95 -11.98
CA ALA A 271 -11.96 -10.39 -13.19
C ALA A 271 -10.47 -10.75 -13.31
N MET A 272 -9.71 -10.58 -12.23
CA MET A 272 -8.27 -10.87 -12.18
C MET A 272 -7.99 -12.37 -12.36
N ALA A 273 -8.80 -13.24 -11.77
CA ALA A 273 -8.64 -14.70 -11.93
C ALA A 273 -8.89 -15.20 -13.37
N ARG A 274 -9.56 -14.40 -14.22
CA ARG A 274 -9.81 -14.72 -15.64
C ARG A 274 -8.79 -14.11 -16.59
N LEU A 275 -7.91 -13.23 -16.11
CA LEU A 275 -6.92 -12.61 -16.96
C LEU A 275 -5.90 -13.67 -17.43
N PRO A 276 -5.53 -13.68 -18.72
CA PRO A 276 -4.51 -14.57 -19.25
C PRO A 276 -3.11 -14.05 -18.89
N VAL A 277 -2.84 -13.98 -17.59
CA VAL A 277 -1.55 -13.57 -17.01
C VAL A 277 -0.96 -14.74 -16.24
N GLU A 278 0.36 -14.81 -16.19
CA GLU A 278 1.03 -15.86 -15.44
C GLU A 278 0.85 -15.68 -13.93
N SER A 279 0.95 -14.45 -13.44
CA SER A 279 0.84 -14.15 -12.02
C SER A 279 0.41 -12.72 -11.75
N ILE A 280 -0.36 -12.53 -10.69
CA ILE A 280 -0.68 -11.23 -10.12
C ILE A 280 -0.16 -11.22 -8.68
N VAL A 281 0.85 -10.39 -8.42
CA VAL A 281 1.52 -10.30 -7.12
C VAL A 281 1.10 -9.02 -6.43
N VAL A 282 0.62 -9.15 -5.20
CA VAL A 282 0.35 -8.00 -4.32
C VAL A 282 1.12 -8.10 -3.00
N THR A 283 1.05 -7.08 -2.15
CA THR A 283 1.49 -7.21 -0.74
C THR A 283 0.31 -7.52 0.17
N ASN A 284 0.59 -8.01 1.38
CA ASN A 284 -0.40 -8.11 2.47
C ASN A 284 -0.63 -6.80 3.24
N SER A 285 -0.31 -5.63 2.64
CA SER A 285 -0.69 -4.31 3.20
C SER A 285 -2.20 -4.12 3.34
N LEU A 286 -2.97 -4.92 2.60
CA LEU A 286 -4.41 -5.15 2.78
C LEU A 286 -4.64 -6.65 2.97
N PRO A 287 -5.75 -7.08 3.60
CA PRO A 287 -6.05 -8.50 3.74
C PRO A 287 -6.18 -9.21 2.39
N GLN A 288 -5.55 -10.38 2.25
CA GLN A 288 -5.48 -11.15 1.00
C GLN A 288 -6.15 -12.54 1.10
N SER A 289 -7.11 -12.71 2.01
CA SER A 289 -7.77 -14.01 2.26
C SER A 289 -8.68 -14.49 1.13
N GLN A 290 -9.02 -13.62 0.17
CA GLN A 290 -9.95 -13.92 -0.95
C GLN A 290 -9.25 -14.01 -2.31
N LEU A 291 -7.92 -14.12 -2.35
CA LEU A 291 -7.21 -14.30 -3.62
C LEU A 291 -7.68 -15.56 -4.38
N ARG A 292 -7.69 -15.48 -5.71
CA ARG A 292 -8.17 -16.52 -6.62
C ARG A 292 -7.27 -16.63 -7.84
N GLY A 293 -7.26 -17.80 -8.47
CA GLY A 293 -6.49 -18.05 -9.69
C GLY A 293 -5.00 -17.83 -9.45
N ASN A 294 -4.35 -17.11 -10.37
CA ASN A 294 -2.91 -16.85 -10.33
C ASN A 294 -2.53 -15.63 -9.45
N CYS A 295 -3.39 -15.27 -8.50
CA CYS A 295 -3.11 -14.16 -7.58
C CYS A 295 -2.41 -14.68 -6.32
N GLU A 296 -1.35 -14.01 -5.92
CA GLU A 296 -0.59 -14.30 -4.71
C GLU A 296 -0.19 -13.01 -4.00
N TRP A 297 0.37 -13.13 -2.79
CA TRP A 297 0.86 -12.00 -2.03
C TRP A 297 2.23 -12.22 -1.43
N VAL A 298 2.96 -11.13 -1.21
CA VAL A 298 4.27 -11.06 -0.55
C VAL A 298 4.11 -10.40 0.82
N ASP A 299 4.77 -10.95 1.84
CA ASP A 299 4.71 -10.42 3.19
C ASP A 299 5.51 -9.12 3.33
N CYS A 300 4.84 -8.02 3.66
CA CYS A 300 5.47 -6.74 3.97
C CYS A 300 5.61 -6.48 5.48
N ALA A 301 5.17 -7.41 6.35
CA ALA A 301 5.32 -7.27 7.79
C ALA A 301 6.78 -7.12 8.26
N PRO A 302 7.78 -7.82 7.68
CA PRO A 302 9.19 -7.62 8.06
C PRO A 302 9.70 -6.20 7.78
N LEU A 303 9.28 -5.59 6.66
CA LEU A 303 9.62 -4.20 6.31
C LEU A 303 9.08 -3.22 7.35
N ILE A 304 7.84 -3.43 7.79
CA ILE A 304 7.21 -2.60 8.83
C ILE A 304 7.87 -2.81 10.19
N ALA A 305 8.18 -4.05 10.56
CA ALA A 305 8.88 -4.35 11.80
C ALA A 305 10.26 -3.70 11.85
N ASP A 306 11.00 -3.69 10.72
CA ASP A 306 12.30 -2.99 10.64
C ASP A 306 12.15 -1.47 10.79
N CYS A 307 11.12 -0.88 10.17
CA CYS A 307 10.78 0.53 10.36
C CYS A 307 10.50 0.85 11.84
N ILE A 308 9.67 0.04 12.52
CA ILE A 308 9.35 0.21 13.95
C ILE A 308 10.63 0.14 14.79
N ARG A 309 11.49 -0.86 14.54
CA ARG A 309 12.76 -1.04 15.26
C ARG A 309 13.68 0.17 15.10
N ARG A 310 13.81 0.70 13.88
CA ARG A 310 14.62 1.89 13.57
C ARG A 310 14.03 3.15 14.19
N LEU A 311 12.71 3.37 14.12
CA LEU A 311 12.06 4.51 14.76
C LEU A 311 12.23 4.48 16.29
N HIS A 312 12.08 3.30 16.90
CA HIS A 312 12.24 3.13 18.34
C HIS A 312 13.68 3.42 18.80
N SER A 313 14.67 2.87 18.10
CA SER A 313 16.09 3.06 18.39
C SER A 313 16.66 4.41 17.93
N ASN A 314 15.84 5.27 17.30
CA ASN A 314 16.26 6.48 16.60
C ASN A 314 17.33 6.22 15.50
N GLY A 315 17.29 5.03 14.91
CA GLY A 315 18.14 4.64 13.79
C GLY A 315 17.69 5.26 12.44
N PRO A 316 18.52 5.10 11.38
CA PRO A 316 18.24 5.69 10.08
C PRO A 316 17.09 4.95 9.38
N VAL A 317 15.97 5.62 9.17
CA VAL A 317 14.81 5.06 8.44
C VAL A 317 14.90 5.32 6.94
N ALA A 318 15.74 6.28 6.51
CA ALA A 318 15.84 6.72 5.11
C ALA A 318 16.18 5.59 4.11
N GLU A 319 16.87 4.55 4.56
CA GLU A 319 17.18 3.37 3.73
C GLU A 319 15.93 2.57 3.33
N LEU A 320 14.83 2.71 4.07
CA LEU A 320 13.55 2.05 3.78
C LEU A 320 12.61 2.91 2.92
N THR A 321 13.03 4.13 2.58
CA THR A 321 12.18 5.14 1.91
C THR A 321 12.63 5.48 0.49
N ILE A 322 13.68 4.84 -0.03
CA ILE A 322 14.30 5.16 -1.33
C ILE A 322 14.26 4.00 -2.31
#